data_AF-K3WGY9-F1
#
_entry.id   AF-K3WGY9-F1
#
_cell.length_a   1.000
_cell.length_b   1.000
_cell.length_c   1.000
_cell.angle_alpha   90.00
_cell.angle_beta   90.00
_cell.angle_gamma   90.00
#
_symmetry.space_group_name_H-M   'P 1'
#
loop_
_entity.id
_entity.type
_entity.pdbx_description
1 polymer ?
#
loop_
_entity_poly.entity_id
_entity_poly.type
_entity_poly.pdbx_seq_one_letter_code
_entity_poly.pdbx_strand_id
1 'polypeptide(L)'
;MTSPAPASNGLVDACKTLMKELERNGTTAPEELMQAQDLLETIDRNAERIAAALAESRRRRKTGDEGLGAIAGLLREQDQFFQQIMNLYEKLSQRPLFPANEASAP
;
A
#
# COMPACT_ATOMS: atom_id res chain seq x y z
N MET A 1 -25.94 13.40 10.61
CA MET A 1 -24.52 13.76 10.76
C MET A 1 -23.71 12.53 10.44
N THR A 2 -23.25 12.38 9.20
CA THR A 2 -22.41 11.26 8.78
C THR A 2 -20.97 11.60 9.13
N SER A 3 -20.37 10.84 10.04
CA SER A 3 -18.94 10.98 10.37
C SER A 3 -18.11 10.84 9.08
N PRO A 4 -17.13 11.73 8.81
CA PRO A 4 -16.25 11.54 7.66
C PRO A 4 -15.49 10.22 7.87
N ALA A 5 -15.44 9.40 6.81
CA ALA A 5 -14.58 8.22 6.78
C ALA A 5 -13.14 8.66 7.14
N PRO A 6 -12.39 7.88 7.94
CA PRO A 6 -10.99 8.20 8.18
C PRO A 6 -10.29 8.33 6.82
N ALA A 7 -9.63 9.46 6.59
CA ALA A 7 -8.89 9.67 5.37
C ALA A 7 -7.87 8.54 5.23
N SER A 8 -7.88 7.86 4.07
CA SER A 8 -6.97 6.77 3.68
C SER A 8 -5.53 7.00 4.14
N ASN A 9 -5.06 8.25 4.03
CA ASN A 9 -3.73 8.71 4.40
C ASN A 9 -3.35 8.40 5.85
N GLY A 10 -4.30 8.44 6.79
CA GLY A 10 -4.01 8.23 8.22
C GLY A 10 -3.56 6.81 8.56
N LEU A 11 -4.01 5.80 7.82
CA LEU A 11 -3.68 4.40 8.10
C LEU A 11 -2.28 4.05 7.57
N VAL A 12 -1.98 4.50 6.36
CA VAL A 12 -0.67 4.33 5.72
C VAL A 12 0.42 5.04 6.54
N ASP A 13 0.16 6.27 6.98
CA ASP A 13 1.08 7.04 7.84
C ASP A 13 1.25 6.42 9.23
N ALA A 14 0.19 5.85 9.81
CA ALA A 14 0.26 5.15 11.09
C ALA A 14 1.14 3.90 11.00
N CYS A 15 0.99 3.08 9.95
CA CYS A 15 1.85 1.91 9.73
C CYS A 15 3.32 2.30 9.58
N LYS A 16 3.60 3.34 8.79
CA LYS A 16 4.96 3.91 8.65
C LYS A 16 5.56 4.36 9.98
N THR A 17 4.77 5.00 10.81
CA THR A 17 5.18 5.46 12.13
C THR A 17 5.53 4.26 13.02
N LEU A 18 4.69 3.22 13.01
CA LEU A 18 4.94 1.99 13.75
C LEU A 18 6.25 1.32 13.31
N MET A 19 6.51 1.21 12.00
CA MET A 19 7.75 0.61 11.48
C MET A 19 9.00 1.37 11.93
N LYS A 20 8.96 2.70 11.91
CA LYS A 20 10.07 3.53 12.44
C LYS A 20 10.29 3.32 13.93
N GLU A 21 9.22 3.14 14.72
CA GLU A 21 9.36 2.84 16.14
C GLU A 21 9.94 1.44 16.39
N LEU A 22 9.58 0.45 15.57
CA LEU A 22 10.20 -0.87 15.64
C LEU A 22 11.71 -0.78 15.39
N GLU A 23 12.12 -0.09 14.33
CA GLU A 23 13.53 0.12 14.00
C GLU A 23 14.30 0.81 15.14
N ARG A 24 13.70 1.85 15.74
CA ARG A 24 14.27 2.56 16.91
C ARG A 24 14.47 1.64 18.11
N ASN A 25 13.59 0.67 18.30
CA ASN A 25 13.64 -0.30 19.38
C ASN A 25 14.53 -1.52 19.06
N GLY A 26 15.31 -1.47 17.97
CA GLY A 26 16.24 -2.53 17.58
C GLY A 26 15.56 -3.75 16.97
N THR A 27 14.29 -3.64 16.58
CA THR A 27 13.53 -4.70 15.90
C THR A 27 13.23 -4.28 14.47
N THR A 28 13.59 -5.09 13.48
CA THR A 28 13.22 -4.81 12.09
C THR A 28 11.90 -5.50 11.75
N ALA A 29 11.03 -4.78 11.05
CA ALA A 29 9.86 -5.42 10.44
C ALA A 29 10.32 -6.44 9.38
N PRO A 30 9.55 -7.52 9.14
CA PRO A 30 9.81 -8.41 8.02
C PRO A 30 9.89 -7.62 6.71
N GLU A 31 10.81 -8.00 5.83
CA GLU A 31 11.03 -7.33 4.55
C GLU A 31 9.73 -7.29 3.72
N GLU A 32 8.95 -8.35 3.74
CA GLU A 32 7.67 -8.42 3.04
C GLU A 32 6.65 -7.39 3.55
N LEU A 33 6.69 -7.06 4.85
CA LEU A 33 5.83 -6.04 5.44
C LEU A 33 6.24 -4.63 4.99
N MET A 34 7.56 -4.39 4.88
CA MET A 34 8.08 -3.13 4.35
C MET A 34 7.71 -2.97 2.87
N GLN A 35 7.88 -4.01 2.06
CA GLN A 35 7.50 -3.99 0.65
C GLN A 35 5.99 -3.79 0.47
N ALA A 36 5.15 -4.42 1.30
CA ALA A 36 3.71 -4.22 1.25
C ALA A 36 3.32 -2.77 1.57
N GLN A 37 3.99 -2.12 2.53
CA GLN A 37 3.79 -0.71 2.82
C GLN A 37 4.13 0.19 1.63
N ASP A 38 5.28 -0.03 0.98
CA ASP A 38 5.71 0.79 -0.16
C ASP A 38 4.72 0.70 -1.34
N LEU A 39 4.16 -0.50 -1.56
CA LEU A 39 3.12 -0.74 -2.55
C LEU A 39 1.81 -0.02 -2.19
N LEU A 40 1.37 -0.07 -0.93
CA LEU A 40 0.18 0.63 -0.45
C LEU A 40 0.29 2.15 -0.64
N GLU A 41 1.46 2.72 -0.41
CA GLU A 41 1.69 4.15 -0.66
C GLU A 41 1.64 4.53 -2.12
N THR A 42 2.13 3.63 -2.97
CA THR A 42 2.07 3.84 -4.42
C THR A 42 0.62 3.76 -4.91
N ILE A 43 -0.18 2.86 -4.35
CA ILE A 43 -1.63 2.77 -4.59
C ILE A 43 -2.32 4.07 -4.16
N ASP A 44 -2.02 4.59 -2.97
CA ASP A 44 -2.62 5.83 -2.46
C ASP A 44 -2.27 7.04 -3.36
N ARG A 45 -1.00 7.18 -3.77
CA ARG A 45 -0.58 8.19 -4.77
C ARG A 45 -1.29 8.02 -6.12
N ASN A 46 -1.51 6.78 -6.57
CA ASN A 46 -2.25 6.52 -7.80
C ASN A 46 -3.72 6.90 -7.68
N ALA A 47 -4.34 6.66 -6.52
CA ALA A 47 -5.71 7.10 -6.23
C ALA A 47 -5.83 8.63 -6.27
N GLU A 48 -4.89 9.37 -5.67
CA GLU A 48 -4.84 10.83 -5.75
C GLU A 48 -4.71 11.34 -7.19
N ARG A 49 -3.84 10.73 -8.00
CA ARG A 49 -3.66 11.07 -9.42
C ARG A 49 -4.92 10.80 -10.25
N ILE A 50 -5.62 9.69 -9.99
CA ILE A 50 -6.90 9.38 -10.63
C ILE A 50 -7.95 10.42 -10.24
N ALA A 51 -8.06 10.74 -8.96
CA ALA A 51 -9.01 11.74 -8.47
C ALA A 51 -8.77 13.11 -9.11
N ALA A 52 -7.51 13.54 -9.22
CA ALA A 52 -7.12 14.78 -9.90
C ALA A 52 -7.48 14.75 -11.39
N ALA A 53 -7.19 13.65 -12.09
CA ALA A 53 -7.51 13.49 -13.51
C ALA A 53 -9.04 13.51 -13.77
N LEU A 54 -9.82 12.86 -12.91
CA LEU A 54 -11.28 12.86 -12.97
C LEU A 54 -11.85 14.26 -12.70
N ALA A 55 -11.33 14.96 -11.69
CA ALA A 55 -11.74 16.33 -11.38
C ALA A 55 -11.47 17.29 -12.55
N GLU A 56 -10.31 17.16 -13.19
CA GLU A 56 -9.94 18.01 -14.32
C GLU A 56 -10.78 17.69 -15.57
N SER A 57 -11.04 16.41 -15.85
CA SER A 57 -11.91 16.00 -16.96
C SER A 57 -13.33 16.54 -16.77
N ARG A 58 -13.86 16.48 -15.53
CA ARG A 58 -15.16 17.05 -15.17
C ARG A 58 -15.17 18.57 -15.37
N ARG A 59 -14.11 19.27 -14.93
CA ARG A 59 -14.00 20.73 -15.05
C ARG A 59 -13.98 21.21 -16.50
N ARG A 60 -13.22 20.51 -17.36
CA ARG A 60 -13.09 20.88 -18.78
C ARG A 60 -14.28 20.45 -19.65
N ARG A 61 -15.26 19.70 -19.11
CA ARG A 61 -16.33 19.03 -19.88
C ARG A 61 -15.79 18.29 -21.12
N LYS A 62 -14.55 17.81 -21.02
CA LYS A 62 -13.86 17.06 -22.07
C LYS A 62 -13.29 15.82 -21.42
N THR A 63 -13.95 14.71 -21.66
CA THR A 63 -13.35 13.37 -21.59
C THR A 63 -12.68 13.14 -22.95
N GLY A 64 -11.45 13.60 -23.10
CA GLY A 64 -10.62 13.18 -24.22
C GLY A 64 -10.07 11.78 -23.95
N ASP A 65 -9.87 10.98 -25.01
CA ASP A 65 -9.37 9.60 -24.92
C ASP A 65 -8.04 9.50 -24.14
N GLU A 66 -7.18 10.53 -24.21
CA GLU A 66 -5.91 10.58 -23.48
C GLU A 66 -6.09 10.58 -21.96
N GLY A 67 -7.07 11.33 -21.44
CA GLY A 67 -7.33 11.42 -19.99
C GLY A 67 -7.91 10.12 -19.43
N LEU A 68 -8.77 9.46 -20.20
CA LEU A 68 -9.30 8.14 -19.85
C LEU A 68 -8.23 7.05 -19.95
N GLY A 69 -7.35 7.13 -20.96
CA GLY A 69 -6.20 6.24 -21.11
C GLY A 69 -5.24 6.32 -19.92
N ALA A 70 -4.93 7.53 -19.44
CA ALA A 70 -4.08 7.72 -18.27
C ALA A 70 -4.71 7.12 -16.98
N ILE A 71 -6.02 7.33 -16.76
CA ILE A 71 -6.74 6.73 -15.63
C ILE A 71 -6.74 5.20 -15.73
N ALA A 72 -7.02 4.65 -16.91
CA ALA A 72 -6.98 3.20 -17.14
C ALA A 72 -5.59 2.59 -16.85
N GLY A 73 -4.52 3.31 -17.22
CA GLY A 73 -3.15 2.93 -16.88
C GLY A 73 -2.91 2.85 -15.37
N LEU A 74 -3.32 3.88 -14.63
CA LEU A 74 -3.17 3.93 -13.17
C LEU A 74 -4.00 2.86 -12.44
N LEU A 75 -5.19 2.52 -12.97
CA LEU A 75 -6.02 1.45 -12.43
C LEU A 75 -5.39 0.07 -12.67
N ARG A 76 -4.83 -0.16 -13.86
CA ARG A 76 -4.13 -1.41 -14.17
C ARG A 76 -2.88 -1.59 -13.31
N GLU A 77 -2.14 -0.52 -13.06
CA GLU A 77 -0.98 -0.54 -12.19
C GLU A 77 -1.37 -0.87 -10.73
N GLN A 78 -2.46 -0.28 -10.22
CA GLN A 78 -2.99 -0.62 -8.89
C GLN A 78 -3.39 -2.09 -8.77
N ASP A 79 -4.06 -2.66 -9.79
CA ASP A 79 -4.41 -4.08 -9.80
C ASP A 79 -3.16 -4.97 -9.66
N GLN A 80 -2.09 -4.64 -10.38
CA GLN A 80 -0.80 -5.35 -10.26
C GLN A 80 -0.20 -5.22 -8.86
N PHE A 81 -0.26 -4.05 -8.24
CA PHE A 81 0.22 -3.85 -6.87
C PHE A 81 -0.60 -4.62 -5.84
N PHE A 82 -1.93 -4.69 -5.99
CA PHE A 82 -2.77 -5.51 -5.11
C PHE A 82 -2.39 -6.99 -5.20
N GLN A 83 -2.13 -7.51 -6.41
CA GLN A 83 -1.66 -8.88 -6.59
C GLN A 83 -0.29 -9.11 -5.92
N GLN A 84 0.64 -8.15 -6.03
CA GLN A 84 1.94 -8.24 -5.34
C GLN A 84 1.78 -8.24 -3.82
N ILE A 85 0.92 -7.39 -3.27
CA ILE A 85 0.60 -7.35 -1.83
C ILE A 85 0.05 -8.70 -1.36
N MET A 86 -0.89 -9.29 -2.11
CA MET A 86 -1.43 -10.62 -1.79
C MET A 86 -0.34 -11.69 -1.70
N ASN A 87 0.60 -11.70 -2.65
CA ASN A 87 1.73 -12.62 -2.64
C ASN A 87 2.66 -12.39 -1.44
N LEU A 88 2.87 -11.14 -1.02
CA LEU A 88 3.66 -10.81 0.17
C LEU A 88 2.96 -11.29 1.45
N TYR A 89 1.65 -11.11 1.55
CA TYR A 89 0.87 -11.64 2.68
C TYR A 89 0.91 -13.16 2.76
N GLU A 90 0.84 -13.86 1.62
CA GLU A 90 0.97 -15.31 1.58
C GLU A 90 2.34 -15.76 2.12
N LYS A 91 3.43 -15.11 1.68
CA LYS A 91 4.78 -15.38 2.19
C LYS A 91 4.89 -15.12 3.69
N LEU A 92 4.34 -13.99 4.18
CA LEU A 92 4.31 -13.68 5.61
C LEU A 92 3.55 -14.73 6.41
N SER A 93 2.42 -15.22 5.89
CA SER A 93 1.61 -16.23 6.57
C SER A 93 2.31 -17.59 6.72
N GLN A 94 3.25 -17.89 5.82
CA GLN A 94 4.05 -19.12 5.85
C GLN A 94 5.29 -18.98 6.75
N ARG A 95 5.60 -17.77 7.21
CA ARG A 95 6.76 -17.51 8.06
C ARG A 95 6.47 -17.96 9.49
N PRO A 96 7.32 -18.80 10.11
CA PRO A 96 7.09 -19.27 11.46
C PRO A 96 7.15 -18.09 12.45
N LEU A 97 6.10 -17.97 13.29
CA LEU A 97 5.95 -16.89 14.29
C LEU A 97 7.07 -16.86 15.33
N PHE A 98 7.73 -18.00 15.53
CA PHE A 98 8.93 -18.14 16.33
C PHE A 98 9.97 -18.86 15.47
N PRO A 99 11.24 -18.37 15.40
CA PRO A 99 12.29 -19.20 14.84
C PRO A 99 12.30 -20.52 15.61
N ALA A 100 12.43 -21.64 14.90
CA ALA A 100 12.63 -22.93 15.54
C ALA A 100 13.80 -22.75 16.50
N ASN A 101 13.53 -22.82 17.80
CA ASN A 101 14.53 -22.76 18.85
C ASN A 101 15.62 -23.72 18.39
N GLU A 102 16.81 -23.22 18.04
CA GLU A 102 17.93 -24.10 17.73
C GLU A 102 18.11 -24.91 19.00
N ALA A 103 17.58 -26.13 18.96
CA ALA A 103 17.62 -27.05 20.06
C ALA A 103 19.10 -27.19 20.38
N SER A 104 19.47 -26.60 21.51
CA SER A 104 20.75 -26.77 22.17
C SER A 104 21.01 -28.28 22.21
N ALA A 105 21.71 -28.79 21.21
CA ALA A 105 22.18 -30.16 21.19
C ALA A 105 23.47 -30.17 22.03
N PRO A 106 23.54 -31.05 23.04
CA PRO A 106 24.65 -31.10 24.00
C PRO A 106 25.99 -31.48 23.36
#